data_AF-A0A849NGN5-F1
#
_entry.id   AF-A0A849NGN5-F1
#
_cell.length_a   1.000
_cell.length_b   1.000
_cell.length_c   1.000
_cell.angle_alpha   90.00
_cell.angle_beta   90.00
_cell.angle_gamma   90.00
#
_symmetry.space_group_name_H-M   'P 1'
#
loop_
_entity.id
_entity.type
_entity.pdbx_description
1 polymer ?
#
loop_
_entity_poly.entity_id
_entity_poly.type
_entity_poly.pdbx_seq_one_letter_code
_entity_poly.pdbx_strand_id
1 'polypeptide(L)'
;MNMNLEDRNNYLKGIVLLNIRLNEMSSKRYGMIKDIGSILGFSDHHIEEAFSRITETKFKYAEPPKFSHVLFAEAFLRDSIKIAMADDNLQLNELKRLWNIASLNSLSKQWLYWELENYFDQSEKLSTASYEIKNFVVQKN
;
A
#
# COMPACT_ATOMS: atom_id res chain seq x y z
N MET A 1 5.30 -8.65 -16.56
CA MET A 1 4.57 -7.40 -16.87
C MET A 1 5.15 -6.32 -15.99
N ASN A 2 5.47 -5.14 -16.55
CA ASN A 2 6.09 -4.06 -15.78
C ASN A 2 5.11 -2.91 -15.53
N MET A 3 5.12 -2.40 -14.31
CA MET A 3 4.32 -1.26 -13.90
C MET A 3 4.83 0.02 -14.57
N ASN A 4 3.92 0.79 -15.18
CA ASN A 4 4.25 2.10 -15.76
C ASN A 4 4.43 3.17 -14.65
N LEU A 5 4.87 4.38 -15.02
CA LEU A 5 5.12 5.44 -14.03
C LEU A 5 3.83 5.91 -13.31
N GLU A 6 2.69 5.92 -14.00
CA GLU A 6 1.41 6.32 -13.42
C GLU A 6 0.96 5.34 -12.33
N ASP A 7 1.01 4.04 -12.60
CA ASP A 7 0.67 3.00 -11.63
C ASP A 7 1.64 3.02 -10.45
N ARG A 8 2.94 3.29 -10.65
CA ARG A 8 3.91 3.44 -9.55
C ARG A 8 3.58 4.64 -8.67
N ASN A 9 3.21 5.77 -9.28
CA ASN A 9 2.77 6.95 -8.56
C ASN A 9 1.48 6.67 -7.77
N ASN A 10 0.52 5.96 -8.38
CA ASN A 10 -0.72 5.55 -7.71
C ASN A 10 -0.44 4.59 -6.56
N TYR A 11 0.54 3.70 -6.70
CA TYR A 11 0.98 2.79 -5.64
C TYR A 11 1.50 3.57 -4.43
N LEU A 12 2.47 4.46 -4.64
CA LEU A 12 3.06 5.24 -3.54
C LEU A 12 2.01 6.13 -2.86
N LYS A 13 1.24 6.89 -3.65
CA LYS A 13 0.17 7.75 -3.12
C LYS A 13 -0.87 6.94 -2.36
N GLY A 14 -1.27 5.79 -2.90
CA GLY A 14 -2.22 4.88 -2.30
C GLY A 14 -1.75 4.35 -0.95
N ILE A 15 -0.48 3.95 -0.85
CA ILE A 15 0.10 3.44 0.40
C ILE A 15 0.11 4.53 1.47
N VAL A 16 0.56 5.74 1.10
CA VAL A 16 0.60 6.89 2.01
C VAL A 16 -0.82 7.25 2.46
N LEU A 17 -1.76 7.37 1.52
CA LEU A 17 -3.17 7.63 1.80
C LEU A 17 -3.78 6.58 2.74
N LEU A 18 -3.51 5.30 2.48
CA LEU A 18 -4.09 4.23 3.29
C LEU A 18 -3.60 4.30 4.73
N ASN A 19 -2.32 4.59 4.92
CA ASN A 19 -1.62 4.45 6.20
C ASN A 19 -1.44 5.75 6.97
N ILE A 20 -1.79 6.91 6.41
CA ILE A 20 -1.83 8.16 7.19
C ILE A 20 -2.89 8.05 8.29
N ARG A 21 -2.40 8.21 9.52
CA ARG A 21 -3.17 8.38 10.75
C ARG A 21 -3.00 9.82 11.23
N LEU A 22 -4.07 10.39 11.81
CA LEU A 22 -4.09 11.79 12.24
C LEU A 22 -3.06 12.12 13.33
N ASN A 23 -2.58 11.13 14.08
CA ASN A 23 -1.50 11.26 15.06
C ASN A 23 -0.74 9.93 15.16
N GLU A 24 0.51 9.89 14.71
CA GLU A 24 1.47 8.78 14.91
C GLU A 24 1.40 7.62 13.89
N MET A 25 2.32 7.70 12.93
CA MET A 25 2.80 6.55 12.17
C MET A 25 4.03 5.98 12.89
N SER A 26 4.05 4.68 13.17
CA SER A 26 5.23 4.06 13.78
C SER A 26 6.43 4.11 12.84
N SER A 27 7.64 4.07 13.42
CA SER A 27 8.89 3.99 12.65
C SER A 27 8.94 2.72 11.79
N LYS A 28 8.39 1.60 12.28
CA LYS A 28 8.27 0.35 11.52
C LYS A 28 7.42 0.54 10.27
N ARG A 29 6.21 1.09 10.42
CA ARG A 29 5.30 1.34 9.29
C ARG A 29 5.91 2.32 8.29
N TYR A 30 6.51 3.41 8.78
CA TYR A 30 7.18 4.39 7.94
C TYR A 30 8.34 3.78 7.15
N GLY A 31 9.16 2.93 7.80
CA GLY A 31 10.23 2.18 7.14
C GLY A 31 9.71 1.29 6.01
N MET A 32 8.60 0.57 6.23
CA MET A 32 8.00 -0.26 5.19
C MET A 32 7.51 0.55 3.98
N ILE A 33 6.96 1.75 4.20
CA ILE A 33 6.55 2.64 3.12
C ILE A 33 7.77 3.15 2.34
N LYS A 34 8.86 3.49 3.04
CA LYS A 34 10.14 3.86 2.40
C LYS A 34 10.71 2.73 1.54
N ASP A 35 10.66 1.50 2.03
CA ASP A 35 11.11 0.33 1.26
C ASP A 35 10.31 0.17 -0.04
N ILE A 36 8.97 0.27 0.03
CA ILE A 36 8.11 0.19 -1.16
C ILE A 36 8.42 1.35 -2.11
N GLY A 37 8.53 2.57 -1.61
CA GLY A 37 8.87 3.73 -2.44
C GLY A 37 10.20 3.56 -3.17
N SER A 38 11.21 3.02 -2.48
CA SER A 38 12.51 2.69 -3.07
C SER A 38 12.40 1.62 -4.15
N ILE A 39 11.63 0.55 -3.92
CA ILE A 39 11.39 -0.51 -4.90
C ILE A 39 10.69 0.04 -6.16
N LEU A 40 9.77 0.98 -5.99
CA LEU A 40 9.10 1.68 -7.10
C LEU A 40 10.06 2.60 -7.89
N GLY A 41 11.26 2.86 -7.36
CA GLY A 41 12.29 3.70 -7.96
C GLY A 41 12.21 5.18 -7.58
N PHE A 42 11.53 5.50 -6.47
CA PHE A 42 11.47 6.87 -5.95
C PHE A 42 12.61 7.13 -4.96
N SER A 43 13.09 8.37 -4.93
CA SER A 43 14.03 8.82 -3.91
C SER A 43 13.32 9.11 -2.58
N ASP A 44 14.07 9.09 -1.47
CA ASP A 44 13.55 9.46 -0.15
C ASP A 44 12.86 10.82 -0.16
N HIS A 45 13.43 11.80 -0.86
CA HIS A 45 12.82 13.12 -1.03
C HIS A 45 11.42 13.05 -1.66
N HIS A 46 11.23 12.26 -2.71
CA HIS A 46 9.91 12.11 -3.34
C HIS A 46 8.91 11.42 -2.41
N ILE A 47 9.36 10.47 -1.61
CA ILE A 47 8.53 9.76 -0.63
C ILE A 47 8.08 10.75 0.46
N GLU A 48 9.00 11.56 0.98
CA GLU A 48 8.73 12.58 1.99
C GLU A 48 7.78 13.67 1.46
N GLU A 49 7.97 14.13 0.22
CA GLU A 49 7.03 15.04 -0.44
C GLU A 49 5.62 14.45 -0.56
N ALA A 50 5.50 13.14 -0.85
CA ALA A 50 4.20 12.49 -0.93
C ALA A 50 3.47 12.50 0.43
N PHE A 51 4.19 12.28 1.53
CA PHE A 51 3.65 12.41 2.89
C PHE A 51 3.20 13.85 3.20
N SER A 52 4.05 14.84 2.92
CA SER A 52 3.74 16.25 3.18
C SER A 52 2.51 16.70 2.39
N ARG A 53 2.46 16.39 1.09
CA ARG A 53 1.35 16.77 0.21
C ARG A 53 0.01 16.18 0.66
N ILE A 54 -0.03 14.91 1.04
CA ILE A 54 -1.30 14.26 1.45
C ILE A 54 -1.79 14.80 2.81
N THR A 55 -0.87 15.19 3.69
CA THR A 55 -1.19 15.88 4.94
C THR A 55 -1.75 17.28 4.67
N GLU A 56 -1.14 18.04 3.77
CA GLU A 56 -1.53 19.42 3.40
C GLU A 56 -2.84 19.52 2.63
N THR A 57 -3.07 18.61 1.66
CA THR A 57 -4.25 18.65 0.76
C THR A 57 -5.58 18.32 1.44
N LYS A 58 -5.59 18.16 2.77
CA LYS A 58 -6.71 17.63 3.56
C LYS A 58 -7.13 16.28 2.97
N PHE A 59 -6.46 15.23 3.42
CA PHE A 59 -6.79 13.80 3.30
C PHE A 59 -8.20 13.43 2.78
N LYS A 60 -9.24 14.13 3.25
CA LYS A 60 -10.65 14.03 2.84
C LYS A 60 -10.90 14.11 1.31
N TYR A 61 -10.04 14.75 0.51
CA TYR A 61 -10.26 14.91 -0.93
C TYR A 61 -9.40 14.00 -1.82
N ALA A 62 -8.50 13.22 -1.23
CA ALA A 62 -7.60 12.39 -2.02
C ALA A 62 -8.33 11.13 -2.51
N GLU A 63 -8.29 10.92 -3.83
CA GLU A 63 -8.97 9.79 -4.46
C GLU A 63 -8.23 8.47 -4.20
N PRO A 64 -8.95 7.36 -3.99
CA PRO A 64 -8.35 6.03 -3.91
C PRO A 64 -7.64 5.66 -5.22
N PRO A 65 -6.50 4.95 -5.18
CA PRO A 65 -5.76 4.58 -6.37
C PRO A 65 -6.57 3.62 -7.26
N LYS A 66 -6.61 3.95 -8.56
CA LYS A 66 -7.03 3.04 -9.63
C LYS A 66 -5.81 2.64 -10.43
N PHE A 67 -5.66 1.35 -10.66
CA PHE A 67 -4.55 0.79 -11.42
C PHE A 67 -4.99 0.45 -12.84
N SER A 68 -4.04 0.48 -13.78
CA SER A 68 -4.28 0.10 -15.16
C SER A 68 -4.55 -1.40 -15.33
N HIS A 69 -4.13 -2.23 -14.36
CA HIS A 69 -4.27 -3.67 -14.39
C HIS A 69 -4.60 -4.25 -13.02
N VAL A 70 -5.49 -5.25 -12.97
CA VAL A 70 -5.96 -5.88 -11.72
C VAL A 70 -4.83 -6.46 -10.87
N LEU A 71 -3.85 -7.13 -11.49
CA LEU A 71 -2.67 -7.66 -10.79
C LEU A 71 -1.86 -6.61 -10.02
N PHE A 72 -1.83 -5.35 -10.48
CA PHE A 72 -1.18 -4.26 -9.75
C PHE A 72 -1.99 -3.87 -8.51
N ALA A 73 -3.32 -3.88 -8.62
CA ALA A 73 -4.22 -3.64 -7.50
C ALA A 73 -4.13 -4.76 -6.46
N GLU A 74 -4.03 -6.03 -6.89
CA GLU A 74 -3.83 -7.16 -6.00
C GLU A 74 -2.52 -7.03 -5.21
N ALA A 75 -1.41 -6.76 -5.91
CA ALA A 75 -0.11 -6.53 -5.28
C ALA A 75 -0.16 -5.38 -4.27
N PHE A 76 -0.77 -4.26 -4.70
CA PHE A 76 -1.00 -3.10 -3.85
C PHE A 76 -1.76 -3.45 -2.57
N LEU A 77 -2.87 -4.18 -2.67
CA LEU A 77 -3.69 -4.51 -1.52
C LEU A 77 -2.97 -5.48 -0.56
N ARG A 78 -2.26 -6.48 -1.09
CA ARG A 78 -1.46 -7.40 -0.27
C ARG A 78 -0.37 -6.67 0.50
N ASP A 79 0.38 -5.80 -0.16
CA ASP A 79 1.40 -4.99 0.51
C ASP A 79 0.79 -3.97 1.48
N SER A 80 -0.36 -3.39 1.13
CA SER A 80 -1.11 -2.49 2.02
C SER A 80 -1.59 -3.18 3.30
N ILE A 81 -2.06 -4.43 3.20
CA ILE A 81 -2.45 -5.24 4.37
C ILE A 81 -1.24 -5.44 5.27
N LYS A 82 -0.10 -5.86 4.70
CA LYS A 82 1.15 -6.04 5.45
C LYS A 82 1.55 -4.77 6.21
N ILE A 83 1.46 -3.60 5.57
CA ILE A 83 1.80 -2.30 6.19
C ILE A 83 0.78 -1.89 7.24
N ALA A 84 -0.51 -2.00 6.95
CA ALA A 84 -1.57 -1.60 7.88
C ALA A 84 -1.55 -2.44 9.16
N MET A 85 -1.14 -3.71 9.04
CA MET A 85 -0.96 -4.66 10.13
C MET A 85 0.41 -4.56 10.82
N ALA A 86 1.32 -3.67 10.39
CA ALA A 86 2.68 -3.60 10.94
C ALA A 86 2.73 -3.37 12.46
N ASP A 87 1.71 -2.73 13.02
CA ASP A 87 1.59 -2.43 14.45
C ASP A 87 0.53 -3.29 15.13
N ASP A 88 0.23 -4.48 14.58
CA ASP A 88 -0.76 -5.45 15.06
C ASP A 88 -2.17 -4.86 15.27
N ASN A 89 -2.47 -3.78 14.54
CA ASN A 89 -3.71 -3.03 14.68
C ASN A 89 -4.16 -2.44 13.36
N LEU A 90 -5.12 -3.10 12.71
CA LEU A 90 -5.85 -2.59 11.56
C LEU A 90 -7.10 -1.84 12.03
N GLN A 91 -7.13 -0.53 11.81
CA GLN A 91 -8.25 0.32 12.18
C GLN A 91 -9.41 0.20 11.17
N LEU A 92 -10.64 0.43 11.62
CA LEU A 92 -11.84 0.34 10.77
C LEU A 92 -11.82 1.29 9.56
N ASN A 93 -11.18 2.46 9.68
CA ASN A 93 -10.98 3.39 8.56
C ASN A 93 -10.00 2.83 7.51
N GLU A 94 -8.92 2.16 7.93
CA GLU A 94 -7.96 1.50 7.04
C GLU A 94 -8.64 0.33 6.31
N LEU A 95 -9.43 -0.48 7.02
CA LEU A 95 -10.23 -1.55 6.42
C LEU A 95 -11.24 -1.01 5.39
N LYS A 96 -11.96 0.07 5.72
CA LYS A 96 -12.86 0.74 4.77
C LYS A 96 -12.13 1.24 3.53
N ARG A 97 -10.91 1.78 3.68
CA ARG A 97 -10.08 2.23 2.56
C ARG A 97 -9.64 1.05 1.68
N LEU A 98 -9.16 -0.05 2.27
CA LEU A 98 -8.83 -1.29 1.55
C LEU A 98 -10.01 -1.76 0.69
N TRP A 99 -11.21 -1.76 1.26
CA TRP A 99 -12.43 -2.16 0.56
C TRP A 99 -12.79 -1.26 -0.61
N ASN A 100 -12.71 0.06 -0.41
CA ASN A 100 -13.00 1.02 -1.47
C ASN A 100 -12.02 0.87 -2.65
N ILE A 101 -10.73 0.65 -2.34
CA ILE A 101 -9.70 0.43 -3.37
C ILE A 101 -9.93 -0.91 -4.09
N ALA A 102 -10.22 -1.98 -3.36
CA ALA A 102 -10.56 -3.28 -3.97
C ALA A 102 -11.74 -3.14 -4.94
N SER A 103 -12.84 -2.53 -4.48
CA SER A 103 -14.03 -2.33 -5.30
C SER A 103 -13.76 -1.48 -6.55
N LEU A 104 -12.95 -0.42 -6.43
CA LEU A 104 -12.59 0.45 -7.56
C LEU A 104 -11.77 -0.30 -8.63
N ASN A 105 -11.02 -1.30 -8.22
CA ASN A 105 -10.15 -2.09 -9.08
C ASN A 105 -10.77 -3.46 -9.44
N SER A 106 -12.10 -3.58 -9.35
CA SER A 106 -12.86 -4.79 -9.72
C SER A 106 -12.53 -6.05 -8.89
N LEU A 107 -12.02 -5.86 -7.68
CA LEU A 107 -11.79 -6.94 -6.71
C LEU A 107 -12.97 -7.04 -5.75
N SER A 108 -13.41 -8.27 -5.49
CA SER A 108 -14.56 -8.52 -4.64
C SER A 108 -14.22 -8.34 -3.15
N LYS A 109 -15.26 -8.13 -2.34
CA LYS A 109 -15.14 -8.13 -0.88
C LYS A 109 -14.59 -9.46 -0.37
N GLN A 110 -15.02 -10.56 -0.98
CA GLN A 110 -14.58 -11.91 -0.64
C GLN A 110 -13.08 -12.11 -0.90
N TRP A 111 -12.56 -11.54 -1.99
CA TRP A 111 -11.13 -11.57 -2.27
C TRP A 111 -10.35 -10.89 -1.14
N LEU A 112 -10.77 -9.68 -0.71
CA LEU A 112 -10.07 -8.98 0.38
C LEU A 112 -10.14 -9.77 1.70
N TYR A 113 -11.28 -10.38 2.02
CA TYR A 113 -11.41 -11.19 3.23
C TYR A 113 -10.46 -12.39 3.23
N TRP A 114 -10.33 -13.08 2.09
CA TRP A 114 -9.41 -14.20 1.97
C TRP A 114 -7.94 -13.74 2.12
N GLU A 115 -7.56 -12.61 1.54
CA GLU A 115 -6.20 -12.08 1.72
C GLU A 115 -5.91 -11.67 3.18
N LEU A 116 -6.90 -11.14 3.89
CA LEU A 116 -6.78 -10.86 5.33
C LEU A 116 -6.64 -12.15 6.14
N GLU A 117 -7.47 -13.16 5.88
CA GLU A 117 -7.41 -14.48 6.52
C GLU A 117 -6.04 -15.14 6.29
N ASN A 118 -5.58 -15.17 5.03
CA ASN A 118 -4.26 -15.68 4.66
C ASN A 118 -3.13 -14.96 5.41
N TYR A 119 -3.24 -13.64 5.60
CA TYR A 119 -2.26 -12.88 6.37
C TYR A 119 -2.23 -13.32 7.83
N PHE A 120 -3.39 -13.50 8.46
CA PHE A 120 -3.48 -13.96 9.86
C PHE A 120 -2.93 -15.38 10.04
N ASP A 121 -3.30 -16.30 9.15
CA ASP A 121 -2.85 -17.70 9.19
C ASP A 121 -1.33 -17.85 8.97
N GLN A 122 -0.72 -16.91 8.25
CA GLN A 122 0.71 -16.96 7.90
C GLN A 122 1.57 -15.96 8.71
N SER A 123 0.99 -15.22 9.66
CA SER A 123 1.66 -14.14 10.38
C SER A 123 2.95 -14.56 11.10
N GLU A 124 3.06 -15.83 11.55
CA GLU A 124 4.31 -16.38 12.13
C GLU A 124 5.43 -16.62 11.10
N LYS A 125 5.11 -16.74 9.80
CA LYS A 125 6.08 -17.01 8.71
C LYS A 125 6.41 -15.78 7.86
N LEU A 126 5.58 -14.73 7.92
CA LEU A 126 5.69 -13.53 7.07
C LEU A 126 6.72 -12.51 7.53
N SER A 127 7.43 -12.73 8.64
CA SER A 127 8.49 -11.83 9.15
C SER A 127 9.68 -11.66 8.18
N THR A 128 9.69 -12.39 7.06
CA THR A 128 10.70 -12.32 5.99
C THR A 128 10.12 -12.10 4.58
N ALA A 129 8.80 -11.94 4.43
CA ALA A 129 8.18 -11.96 3.11
C ALA A 129 8.39 -10.66 2.32
N SER A 130 8.99 -10.80 1.13
CA SER A 130 9.15 -9.74 0.15
C SER A 130 7.83 -9.06 -0.21
N TYR A 131 7.87 -7.76 -0.52
CA TYR A 131 6.74 -7.03 -1.07
C TYR A 131 6.37 -7.54 -2.47
N GLU A 132 5.06 -7.66 -2.74
CA GLU A 132 4.52 -8.14 -4.02
C GLU A 132 4.90 -7.22 -5.18
N ILE A 133 5.05 -5.91 -4.91
CA ILE A 133 5.45 -4.93 -5.93
C ILE A 133 6.75 -5.31 -6.64
N LYS A 134 7.67 -6.05 -6.00
CA LYS A 134 8.93 -6.51 -6.60
C LYS A 134 8.72 -7.34 -7.86
N ASN A 135 7.58 -8.01 -8.01
CA ASN A 135 7.24 -8.82 -9.18
C ASN A 135 6.92 -7.98 -10.44
N PHE A 136 6.73 -6.66 -10.28
CA PHE A 136 6.24 -5.77 -11.34
C PHE A 136 7.17 -4.58 -11.62
N VAL A 137 8.31 -4.50 -10.96
CA VAL A 137 9.35 -3.49 -11.22
C VAL A 137 10.66 -4.16 -11.60
N VAL A 138 11.34 -3.63 -12.60
CA VAL A 138 12.68 -4.09 -12.97
C VAL A 138 13.64 -3.58 -11.91
N GLN A 139 14.25 -4.49 -11.15
CA GLN A 139 15.37 -4.13 -10.27
C GLN A 139 16.54 -3.75 -11.18
N LYS A 140 16.99 -2.50 -11.12
CA LYS A 140 18.29 -2.14 -11.68
C LYS A 140 19.33 -2.76 -10.75
N ASN A 141 20.01 -3.79 -11.24
CA ASN A 141 21.21 -4.36 -10.62
C ASN A 141 22.31 -3.30 -10.51
#